data_AF-A0A0J1D7X2-F1
#
_entry.id   AF-A0A0J1D7X2-F1
#
_cell.length_a   1.000
_cell.length_b   1.000
_cell.length_c   1.000
_cell.angle_alpha   90.00
_cell.angle_beta   90.00
_cell.angle_gamma   90.00
#
_symmetry.space_group_name_H-M   'P 1'
#
loop_
_entity.id
_entity.type
_entity.pdbx_description
1 polymer ?
#
loop_
_entity_poly.entity_id
_entity_poly.type
_entity_poly.pdbx_seq_one_letter_code
_entity_poly.pdbx_strand_id
1 'polypeptide(L)'
;MPTRQRGFTLLETTAVIAIVGTLSAVALPRYADLMRSARVAKMELARDAVSKSAQLYHMKWMLAGSPAAPTVLDQVQMNGAGYPTAAGILVAAGISESYDTRVAGVIAVDARHPGCSLTYVGEMGTSVINYADDANC
;
A
#
# COMPACT_ATOMS: atom_id res chain seq x y z
N MET A 1 -44.61 -41.57 9.52
CA MET A 1 -44.64 -41.49 8.05
C MET A 1 -43.28 -40.95 7.59
N PRO A 2 -42.53 -41.67 6.75
CA PRO A 2 -41.25 -41.19 6.26
C PRO A 2 -41.50 -40.05 5.25
N THR A 3 -40.95 -38.88 5.51
CA THR A 3 -41.00 -37.74 4.61
C THR A 3 -40.15 -38.06 3.37
N ARG A 4 -40.77 -38.09 2.18
CA ARG A 4 -40.03 -38.19 0.90
C ARG A 4 -39.14 -36.95 0.75
N GLN A 5 -37.85 -37.08 0.99
CA GLN A 5 -36.87 -36.07 0.59
C GLN A 5 -36.87 -36.00 -0.95
N ARG A 6 -37.35 -34.86 -1.50
CA ARG A 6 -37.17 -34.54 -2.91
C ARG A 6 -35.70 -34.21 -3.12
N GLY A 7 -34.98 -35.08 -3.82
CA GLY A 7 -33.62 -34.79 -4.30
C GLY A 7 -33.65 -33.69 -5.36
N PHE A 8 -32.58 -32.90 -5.41
CA PHE A 8 -32.35 -31.87 -6.44
C PHE A 8 -32.17 -32.54 -7.81
N THR A 9 -32.73 -31.96 -8.88
CA THR A 9 -32.63 -32.58 -10.22
C THR A 9 -31.30 -32.24 -10.89
N LEU A 10 -30.75 -33.14 -11.72
CA LEU A 10 -29.51 -32.88 -12.48
C LEU A 10 -29.60 -31.63 -13.36
N LEU A 11 -30.78 -31.34 -13.91
CA LEU A 11 -31.01 -30.18 -14.74
C LEU A 11 -30.91 -28.88 -13.94
N GLU A 12 -31.36 -28.90 -12.70
CA GLU A 12 -31.34 -27.75 -11.79
C GLU A 12 -29.89 -27.41 -11.40
N THR A 13 -29.08 -28.42 -11.06
CA THR A 13 -27.64 -28.21 -10.81
C THR A 13 -26.90 -27.72 -12.06
N THR A 14 -27.24 -28.26 -13.23
CA THR A 14 -26.57 -27.88 -14.49
C THR A 14 -26.91 -26.44 -14.89
N ALA A 15 -28.18 -26.04 -14.79
CA ALA A 15 -28.59 -24.67 -15.07
C ALA A 15 -27.93 -23.66 -14.12
N VAL A 16 -27.80 -23.99 -12.83
CA VAL A 16 -27.14 -23.12 -11.84
C VAL A 16 -25.67 -22.91 -12.18
N ILE A 17 -24.93 -23.98 -12.50
CA ILE A 17 -23.50 -23.87 -12.85
C ILE A 17 -23.32 -23.07 -14.15
N ALA A 18 -24.20 -23.23 -15.13
CA ALA A 18 -24.18 -22.45 -16.36
C ALA A 18 -24.38 -20.94 -16.09
N ILE A 19 -25.35 -20.58 -15.24
CA ILE A 19 -25.59 -19.18 -14.85
C ILE A 19 -24.39 -18.61 -14.10
N VAL A 20 -23.89 -19.29 -13.07
CA VAL A 20 -22.71 -18.83 -12.31
C VAL A 20 -21.49 -18.69 -13.22
N GLY A 21 -21.26 -19.66 -14.12
CA GLY A 21 -20.14 -19.62 -15.06
C GLY A 21 -20.16 -18.38 -15.97
N THR A 22 -21.33 -18.02 -16.54
CA THR A 22 -21.45 -16.81 -17.37
C THR A 22 -21.26 -15.52 -16.59
N LEU A 23 -21.81 -15.43 -15.38
CA LEU A 23 -21.63 -14.26 -14.51
C LEU A 23 -20.16 -14.10 -14.11
N SER A 24 -19.48 -15.19 -13.75
CA SER A 24 -18.05 -15.18 -13.38
C SER A 24 -17.16 -14.75 -14.54
N ALA A 25 -17.45 -15.18 -15.78
CA ALA A 25 -16.66 -14.81 -16.95
C ALA A 25 -16.60 -13.30 -17.20
N VAL A 26 -17.69 -12.57 -16.92
CA VAL A 26 -17.74 -11.11 -17.09
C VAL A 26 -17.25 -10.36 -15.85
N ALA A 27 -17.45 -10.93 -14.65
CA ALA A 27 -17.08 -10.28 -13.39
C ALA A 27 -15.56 -10.34 -13.09
N LEU A 28 -14.90 -11.45 -13.41
CA LEU A 28 -13.49 -11.68 -13.07
C LEU A 28 -12.52 -10.63 -13.65
N PRO A 29 -12.60 -10.26 -14.95
CA PRO A 29 -11.69 -9.25 -15.51
C PRO A 29 -11.82 -7.89 -14.81
N ARG A 30 -13.07 -7.45 -14.56
CA ARG A 30 -13.34 -6.18 -13.87
C ARG A 30 -12.85 -6.20 -12.42
N TYR A 31 -12.98 -7.33 -11.73
CA TYR A 31 -12.48 -7.48 -10.37
C TYR A 31 -10.95 -7.37 -10.31
N ALA A 32 -10.24 -7.94 -11.28
CA ALA A 32 -8.79 -7.82 -11.38
C ALA A 32 -8.35 -6.37 -11.59
N ASP A 33 -9.03 -5.63 -12.47
CA ASP A 33 -8.74 -4.20 -12.72
C ASP A 33 -9.07 -3.32 -11.50
N LEU A 34 -10.17 -3.60 -10.80
CA LEU A 34 -10.51 -2.92 -9.53
C LEU A 34 -9.40 -3.11 -8.50
N MET A 35 -8.93 -4.34 -8.31
CA MET A 35 -7.81 -4.65 -7.42
C MET A 35 -6.50 -3.98 -7.83
N ARG A 36 -6.28 -3.78 -9.14
CA ARG A 36 -5.16 -2.99 -9.67
C ARG A 36 -5.26 -1.53 -9.24
N SER A 37 -6.36 -0.88 -9.59
CA SER A 37 -6.59 0.53 -9.27
C SER A 37 -6.57 0.81 -7.76
N ALA A 38 -7.04 -0.13 -6.94
CA ALA A 38 -6.98 -0.01 -5.48
C ALA A 38 -5.54 -0.01 -4.93
N ARG A 39 -4.65 -0.82 -5.51
CA ARG A 39 -3.23 -0.85 -5.14
C ARG A 39 -2.52 0.44 -5.53
N VAL A 40 -2.78 0.95 -6.74
CA VAL A 40 -2.27 2.25 -7.19
C VAL A 40 -2.75 3.38 -6.28
N ALA A 41 -4.05 3.43 -5.97
CA ALA A 41 -4.60 4.44 -5.06
C ALA A 41 -4.00 4.36 -3.65
N LYS A 42 -3.80 3.14 -3.12
CA LYS A 42 -3.12 2.92 -1.84
C LYS A 42 -1.69 3.46 -1.87
N MET A 43 -0.96 3.28 -2.97
CA MET A 43 0.39 3.83 -3.12
C MET A 43 0.43 5.35 -3.20
N GLU A 44 -0.52 5.97 -3.90
CA GLU A 44 -0.62 7.42 -3.96
C GLU A 44 -0.90 8.02 -2.58
N LEU A 45 -1.77 7.38 -1.79
CA LEU A 45 -2.00 7.75 -0.38
C LEU A 45 -0.72 7.61 0.46
N ALA A 46 0.06 6.54 0.25
CA ALA A 46 1.33 6.34 0.93
C ALA A 46 2.33 7.46 0.60
N ARG A 47 2.45 7.83 -0.69
CA ARG A 47 3.31 8.91 -1.16
C ARG A 47 2.96 10.23 -0.51
N ASP A 48 1.68 10.55 -0.46
CA ASP A 48 1.18 11.79 0.14
C ASP A 48 1.48 11.83 1.64
N ALA A 49 1.22 10.73 2.37
CA ALA A 49 1.55 10.61 3.79
C ALA A 49 3.06 10.76 4.05
N VAL A 50 3.90 10.11 3.25
CA VAL A 50 5.36 10.21 3.33
C VAL A 50 5.84 11.63 3.04
N SER A 51 5.36 12.25 1.96
CA SER A 51 5.82 13.59 1.56
C SER A 51 5.39 14.66 2.58
N LYS A 52 4.15 14.60 3.07
CA LYS A 52 3.64 15.52 4.10
C LYS A 52 4.35 15.33 5.43
N SER A 53 4.58 14.10 5.86
CA SER A 53 5.31 13.83 7.11
C SER A 53 6.77 14.27 7.01
N ALA A 54 7.47 13.99 5.90
CA ALA A 54 8.84 14.46 5.70
C ALA A 54 8.96 15.99 5.83
N GLN A 55 8.05 16.74 5.20
CA GLN A 55 8.03 18.21 5.31
C GLN A 55 7.65 18.69 6.73
N LEU A 56 6.66 18.04 7.36
CA LEU A 56 6.22 18.38 8.72
C LEU A 56 7.36 18.22 9.73
N TYR A 57 8.08 17.10 9.68
CA TYR A 57 9.20 16.85 10.58
C TYR A 57 10.41 17.72 10.26
N HIS A 58 10.60 18.09 9.00
CA HIS A 58 11.60 19.09 8.61
C HIS A 58 11.30 20.47 9.22
N MET A 59 10.04 20.91 9.18
CA MET A 59 9.61 22.14 9.86
C MET A 59 9.82 22.05 11.38
N LYS A 60 9.48 20.92 12.01
CA LYS A 60 9.74 20.71 13.44
C LYS A 60 11.24 20.80 13.77
N TRP A 61 12.11 20.26 12.90
CA TRP A 61 13.56 20.32 13.07
C TRP A 61 14.11 21.76 12.94
N MET A 62 13.62 22.53 11.96
CA MET A 62 13.97 23.94 11.82
C MET A 62 13.53 24.77 13.04
N LEU A 63 12.32 24.51 13.55
CA LEU A 63 11.79 25.14 14.77
C LEU A 63 12.62 24.80 16.02
N ALA A 64 13.21 23.60 16.06
CA ALA A 64 14.11 23.18 17.12
C ALA A 64 15.52 23.79 17.02
N GLY A 65 15.75 24.73 16.09
CA GLY A 65 17.04 25.41 15.94
C GLY A 65 18.05 24.66 15.07
N SER A 66 17.59 23.74 14.22
CA SER A 66 18.44 22.99 13.28
C SER A 66 19.60 22.24 13.96
N PRO A 67 19.34 21.38 14.96
CA PRO A 67 20.40 20.69 15.69
C PRO A 67 21.22 19.81 14.75
N ALA A 68 22.55 19.90 14.85
CA ALA A 68 23.52 19.23 13.97
C ALA A 68 23.51 17.69 14.02
N ALA A 69 22.69 17.09 14.90
CA ALA A 69 22.46 15.65 14.96
C ALA A 69 21.14 15.37 15.68
N PRO A 70 20.02 15.15 14.97
CA PRO A 70 18.79 14.73 15.63
C PRO A 70 18.80 13.20 15.73
N THR A 71 19.19 12.67 16.89
CA THR A 71 19.07 11.21 17.13
C THR A 71 17.61 10.78 17.12
N VAL A 72 16.70 11.61 17.64
CA VAL A 72 15.24 11.39 17.63
C VAL A 72 14.52 12.73 17.79
N LEU A 73 13.47 12.98 17.01
CA LEU A 73 12.52 14.07 17.24
C LEU A 73 11.12 13.49 17.32
N ASP A 74 10.45 13.60 18.47
CA ASP A 74 9.06 13.12 18.64
C ASP A 74 8.90 11.63 18.25
N GLN A 75 9.81 10.77 18.76
CA GLN A 75 9.94 9.34 18.44
C GLN A 75 10.31 9.02 16.97
N VAL A 76 10.52 10.01 16.11
CA VAL A 76 10.96 9.83 14.72
C VAL A 76 12.47 9.97 14.62
N GLN A 77 13.12 8.97 14.01
CA GLN A 77 14.54 9.01 13.69
C GLN A 77 14.79 10.00 12.56
N MET A 78 15.63 11.00 12.78
CA MET A 78 15.92 12.07 11.82
C MET A 78 17.39 12.00 11.37
N ASN A 79 17.72 12.56 10.22
CA ASN A 79 19.10 12.68 9.74
C ASN A 79 19.68 14.08 10.01
N GLY A 80 20.98 14.26 9.78
CA GLY A 80 21.65 15.55 9.94
C GLY A 80 21.18 16.65 8.97
N ALA A 81 20.44 16.30 7.91
CA ALA A 81 19.81 17.24 6.98
C ALA A 81 18.41 17.71 7.46
N GLY A 82 17.96 17.24 8.63
CA GLY A 82 16.68 17.64 9.20
C GLY A 82 15.47 16.95 8.59
N TYR A 83 15.63 15.77 7.99
CA TYR A 83 14.55 14.94 7.46
C TYR A 83 14.47 13.60 8.19
N PRO A 84 13.31 12.93 8.22
CA PRO A 84 13.22 11.57 8.71
C PRO A 84 14.20 10.63 7.98
N THR A 85 14.75 9.66 8.69
CA THR A 85 15.50 8.54 8.07
C THR A 85 14.52 7.56 7.40
N ALA A 86 15.05 6.58 6.66
CA ALA A 86 14.24 5.50 6.09
C ALA A 86 13.41 4.72 7.13
N ALA A 87 13.92 4.58 8.37
CA ALA A 87 13.15 3.98 9.47
C ALA A 87 12.20 5.00 10.11
N GLY A 88 12.66 6.24 10.28
CA GLY A 88 11.88 7.32 10.88
C GLY A 88 10.63 7.67 10.07
N ILE A 89 10.71 7.67 8.74
CA ILE A 89 9.59 8.04 7.87
C ILE A 89 8.41 7.09 8.00
N LEU A 90 8.67 5.80 8.28
CA LEU A 90 7.63 4.80 8.47
C LEU A 90 6.77 5.10 9.70
N VAL A 91 7.42 5.56 10.78
CA VAL A 91 6.77 6.01 12.02
C VAL A 91 6.09 7.36 11.79
N ALA A 92 6.79 8.30 11.14
CA ALA A 92 6.29 9.65 10.87
C ALA A 92 5.02 9.66 10.02
N ALA A 93 4.95 8.79 9.01
CA ALA A 93 3.79 8.63 8.14
C ALA A 93 2.73 7.65 8.70
N GLY A 94 3.04 6.92 9.77
CA GLY A 94 2.11 5.94 10.38
C GLY A 94 1.82 4.73 9.49
N ILE A 95 2.79 4.29 8.70
CA ILE A 95 2.61 3.26 7.66
C ILE A 95 3.33 1.93 7.93
N SER A 96 3.96 1.78 9.10
CA SER A 96 4.82 0.65 9.44
C SER A 96 4.16 -0.73 9.35
N GLU A 97 2.83 -0.82 9.53
CA GLU A 97 2.09 -2.09 9.53
C GLU A 97 1.27 -2.33 8.25
N SER A 98 1.08 -1.30 7.44
CA SER A 98 0.15 -1.34 6.29
C SER A 98 0.82 -1.66 4.95
N TYR A 99 2.16 -1.67 4.92
CA TYR A 99 2.97 -1.79 3.71
C TYR A 99 4.12 -2.76 3.94
N ASP A 100 4.66 -3.30 2.85
CA ASP A 100 5.88 -4.09 2.90
C ASP A 100 7.11 -3.17 2.91
N THR A 101 7.90 -3.26 3.98
CA THR A 101 8.98 -2.31 4.31
C THR A 101 10.30 -3.04 4.61
N ARG A 102 10.42 -4.29 4.15
CA ARG A 102 11.59 -5.16 4.37
C ARG A 102 12.89 -4.61 3.80
N VAL A 103 12.80 -3.73 2.82
CA VAL A 103 13.94 -3.04 2.22
C VAL A 103 13.95 -1.60 2.72
N ALA A 104 15.05 -1.18 3.35
CA ALA A 104 15.16 0.16 3.89
C ALA A 104 14.98 1.23 2.79
N GLY A 105 14.11 2.20 3.04
CA GLY A 105 13.82 3.29 2.12
C GLY A 105 12.90 2.91 0.95
N VAL A 106 12.46 1.65 0.86
CA VAL A 106 11.46 1.21 -0.12
C VAL A 106 10.20 0.78 0.62
N ILE A 107 9.07 1.31 0.17
CA ILE A 107 7.75 1.02 0.71
C ILE A 107 6.93 0.41 -0.43
N ALA A 108 6.68 -0.90 -0.35
CA ALA A 108 5.90 -1.66 -1.33
C ALA A 108 4.48 -1.95 -0.82
N VAL A 109 3.54 -2.20 -1.73
CA VAL A 109 2.11 -2.27 -1.37
C VAL A 109 1.79 -3.51 -0.55
N ASP A 110 2.50 -4.60 -0.89
CA ASP A 110 2.55 -5.88 -0.23
C ASP A 110 3.73 -6.71 -0.81
N ALA A 111 4.04 -7.84 -0.19
CA ALA A 111 5.16 -8.71 -0.58
C ALA A 111 4.97 -9.46 -1.92
N ARG A 112 3.74 -9.53 -2.46
CA ARG A 112 3.42 -10.18 -3.74
C ARG A 112 3.53 -9.23 -4.92
N HIS A 113 3.52 -7.92 -4.65
CA HIS A 113 3.65 -6.86 -5.65
C HIS A 113 4.82 -5.92 -5.35
N PRO A 114 6.08 -6.43 -5.34
CA PRO A 114 7.25 -5.60 -5.05
C PRO A 114 7.48 -4.50 -6.09
N GLY A 115 6.98 -4.69 -7.31
CA GLY A 115 6.99 -3.68 -8.37
C GLY A 115 6.00 -2.54 -8.16
N CYS A 116 5.09 -2.64 -7.18
CA CYS A 116 4.25 -1.52 -6.78
C CYS A 116 4.79 -0.90 -5.50
N SER A 117 5.73 0.03 -5.66
CA SER A 117 6.45 0.62 -4.54
C SER A 117 6.79 2.09 -4.75
N LEU A 118 7.19 2.73 -3.67
CA LEU A 118 7.82 4.05 -3.67
C LEU A 118 9.16 3.97 -2.94
N THR A 119 10.13 4.78 -3.36
CA THR A 119 11.42 4.96 -2.69
C THR A 119 11.44 6.31 -1.99
N TYR A 120 11.81 6.31 -0.72
CA TYR A 120 12.05 7.51 0.07
C TYR A 120 13.54 7.82 0.17
N VAL A 121 13.91 9.03 -0.20
CA VAL A 121 15.29 9.54 -0.13
C VAL A 121 15.40 10.48 1.06
N GLY A 122 15.86 9.93 2.20
CA GLY A 122 15.93 10.66 3.46
C GLY A 122 16.83 11.89 3.43
N GLU A 123 17.82 11.99 2.54
CA GLU A 123 18.69 13.17 2.44
C GLU A 123 17.96 14.42 1.94
N MET A 124 16.93 14.24 1.12
CA MET A 124 16.18 15.35 0.49
C MET A 124 14.72 15.41 0.95
N GLY A 125 14.28 14.43 1.76
CA GLY A 125 12.88 14.29 2.14
C GLY A 125 11.94 14.00 0.97
N THR A 126 12.48 13.53 -0.17
CA THR A 126 11.70 13.27 -1.39
C THR A 126 11.26 11.81 -1.46
N SER A 127 10.15 11.58 -2.14
CA SER A 127 9.70 10.23 -2.50
C SER A 127 9.50 10.10 -4.00
N VAL A 128 9.89 8.97 -4.55
CA VAL A 128 9.79 8.64 -5.97
C VAL A 128 8.93 7.40 -6.11
N ILE A 129 7.93 7.46 -7.00
CA ILE A 129 7.11 6.31 -7.34
C ILE A 129 7.91 5.39 -8.27
N ASN A 130 7.88 4.08 -7.99
CA ASN A 130 8.52 3.04 -8.82
C ASN A 130 7.50 2.02 -9.32
N TYR A 131 6.33 2.48 -9.77
CA TYR A 131 5.41 1.64 -10.53
C TYR A 131 5.10 2.30 -11.87
N ALA A 132 5.02 1.49 -12.92
CA ALA A 132 4.42 1.91 -14.18
C ALA A 132 2.96 1.46 -14.17
N ASP A 133 2.07 2.34 -14.64
CA ASP A 133 0.61 2.19 -14.67
C ASP A 133 0.15 0.86 -15.32
N ASP A 134 1.02 0.27 -16.13
CA ASP A 134 0.76 -0.91 -16.97
C ASP A 134 1.47 -2.19 -16.47
N ALA A 135 2.36 -2.10 -15.48
CA ALA A 135 3.27 -3.18 -15.10
C ALA A 135 3.06 -3.64 -13.64
N ASN A 136 2.00 -4.41 -13.42
CA ASN A 136 1.89 -5.32 -12.28
C ASN A 136 1.89 -4.69 -10.87
N CYS A 137 1.69 -3.37 -10.77
CA CYS A 137 0.71 -2.88 -9.81
C CYS A 137 -0.70 -3.27 -10.30
#